data_AF-A0A3S4FTX3-F1
#
_entry.id   AF-A0A3S4FTX3-F1
#
_cell.length_a   1.000
_cell.length_b   1.000
_cell.length_c   1.000
_cell.angle_alpha   90.00
_cell.angle_beta   90.00
_cell.angle_gamma   90.00
#
_symmetry.space_group_name_H-M   'P 1'
#
loop_
_entity.id
_entity.type
_entity.pdbx_description
1 polymer ?
#
loop_
_entity_poly.entity_id
_entity_poly.type
_entity_poly.pdbx_seq_one_letter_code
_entity_poly.pdbx_strand_id
1 'polypeptide(L)'
;MRSPRGLKAVGPYVVTKAMASGVSACLATPFKIYGVNYSISSACATSAHCIGNAVEQIQLGKQDIVFAGGGEELCWEMACEFDAMGALSTKYNDTPEKASRTYDAHRDGFVIAGGGGMVVVEELEHALARGAHIYAEIVGYGATSDGADMVAPSGEGAVRCMQMAMHGVDTPIDYLNSHGTSTPVGDVKELGAIREVFGDNSPAISATKAMTGHSLGAAGVQEAIYSLLMLEHGFIAPSINIEELDEQAAGLNIVTETTERELTTVMSNSFGFGGTNATLVMRKL
;
A
#
# COMPACT_ATOMS: atom_id res chain seq x y z
N MET A 1 -32.14 -24.56 8.73
CA MET A 1 -31.94 -26.03 8.86
C MET A 1 -30.46 -26.34 8.81
N ARG A 2 -29.94 -27.19 9.70
CA ARG A 2 -28.53 -27.65 9.62
C ARG A 2 -28.36 -28.47 8.34
N SER A 3 -27.34 -28.17 7.53
CA SER A 3 -27.02 -28.92 6.30
C SER A 3 -26.90 -30.42 6.60
N PRO A 4 -27.48 -31.32 5.78
CA PRO A 4 -27.46 -32.77 6.02
C PRO A 4 -26.04 -33.37 6.05
N ARG A 5 -25.03 -32.63 5.58
CA ARG A 5 -23.63 -33.06 5.58
C ARG A 5 -22.84 -32.68 6.84
N GLY A 6 -23.34 -31.77 7.68
CA GLY A 6 -22.69 -31.36 8.93
C GLY A 6 -21.20 -31.00 8.81
N LEU A 7 -20.40 -31.32 9.84
CA LEU A 7 -18.95 -31.04 9.88
C LEU A 7 -18.15 -31.69 8.74
N LYS A 8 -18.65 -32.79 8.16
CA LYS A 8 -17.99 -33.42 7.01
C LYS A 8 -18.00 -32.53 5.77
N ALA A 9 -18.93 -31.57 5.66
CA ALA A 9 -18.92 -30.59 4.57
C ALA A 9 -17.87 -29.48 4.76
N VAL A 10 -17.59 -29.11 6.01
CA VAL A 10 -16.53 -28.15 6.34
C VAL A 10 -15.17 -28.73 5.93
N GLY A 11 -14.95 -30.01 6.21
CA GLY A 11 -13.68 -30.67 5.92
C GLY A 11 -12.54 -30.18 6.83
N PRO A 12 -11.33 -30.76 6.69
CA PRO A 12 -10.26 -30.57 7.66
C PRO A 12 -9.36 -29.35 7.39
N TYR A 13 -9.61 -28.57 6.34
CA TYR A 13 -8.66 -27.56 5.84
C TYR A 13 -9.12 -26.10 6.01
N VAL A 14 -10.27 -25.86 6.64
CA VAL A 14 -10.82 -24.49 6.75
C VAL A 14 -10.03 -23.63 7.72
N VAL A 15 -9.46 -24.23 8.78
CA VAL A 15 -8.69 -23.48 9.79
C VAL A 15 -7.55 -22.69 9.14
N THR A 16 -6.75 -23.32 8.28
CA THR A 16 -5.62 -22.68 7.62
C THR A 16 -6.01 -21.69 6.53
N LYS A 17 -7.27 -21.74 6.07
CA LYS A 17 -7.83 -20.76 5.13
C LYS A 17 -8.40 -19.53 5.84
N ALA A 18 -9.03 -19.74 7.00
CA ALA A 18 -9.83 -18.71 7.68
C ALA A 18 -9.08 -17.97 8.80
N MET A 19 -7.99 -18.55 9.33
CA MET A 19 -7.19 -17.85 10.34
C MET A 19 -6.48 -16.63 9.75
N ALA A 20 -6.37 -15.55 10.51
CA ALA A 20 -5.74 -14.30 10.05
C ALA A 20 -4.26 -14.45 9.63
N SER A 21 -3.58 -15.49 10.12
CA SER A 21 -2.22 -15.86 9.71
C SER A 21 -2.16 -16.79 8.48
N GLY A 22 -3.27 -16.95 7.75
CA GLY A 22 -3.40 -17.89 6.64
C GLY A 22 -2.30 -17.71 5.59
N VAL A 23 -2.02 -16.47 5.19
CA VAL A 23 -0.98 -16.15 4.19
C VAL A 23 0.41 -16.61 4.66
N SER A 24 0.86 -16.20 5.84
CA SER A 24 2.20 -16.56 6.34
C SER A 24 2.33 -18.06 6.56
N ALA A 25 1.34 -18.69 7.22
CA ALA A 25 1.37 -20.12 7.51
C ALA A 25 1.37 -20.99 6.25
N CYS A 26 0.56 -20.61 5.24
CA CYS A 26 0.46 -21.36 3.98
C CYS A 26 1.67 -21.18 3.07
N LEU A 27 2.49 -20.14 3.26
CA LEU A 27 3.75 -19.95 2.53
C LEU A 27 4.94 -20.55 3.29
N ALA A 28 5.07 -20.29 4.59
CA ALA A 28 6.22 -20.74 5.37
C ALA A 28 6.40 -22.27 5.37
N THR A 29 5.29 -23.02 5.46
CA THR A 29 5.30 -24.49 5.51
C THR A 29 5.84 -25.16 4.22
N PRO A 30 5.34 -24.83 3.01
CA PRO A 30 5.89 -25.39 1.78
C PRO A 30 7.28 -24.85 1.44
N PHE A 31 7.56 -23.56 1.70
CA PHE A 31 8.87 -22.95 1.40
C PHE A 31 9.96 -23.24 2.44
N LYS A 32 9.64 -24.01 3.49
CA LYS A 32 10.61 -24.43 4.52
C LYS A 32 11.31 -23.24 5.19
N ILE A 33 10.51 -22.26 5.58
CA ILE A 33 11.00 -21.10 6.35
C ILE A 33 11.26 -21.54 7.80
N TYR A 34 12.50 -21.40 8.24
CA TYR A 34 12.94 -21.71 9.62
C TYR A 34 13.18 -20.47 10.49
N GLY A 35 13.14 -19.30 9.88
CA GLY A 35 13.27 -18.00 10.54
C GLY A 35 11.95 -17.49 11.12
N VAL A 36 11.75 -16.17 11.09
CA VAL A 36 10.50 -15.53 11.54
C VAL A 36 9.31 -15.98 10.70
N ASN A 37 8.14 -16.15 11.34
CA ASN A 37 6.90 -16.56 10.67
C ASN A 37 5.68 -16.06 11.45
N TYR A 38 5.03 -15.02 10.95
CA TYR A 38 3.78 -14.47 11.45
C TYR A 38 3.15 -13.57 10.37
N SER A 39 1.92 -13.12 10.63
CA SER A 39 1.25 -12.11 9.80
C SER A 39 1.00 -10.85 10.62
N ILE A 40 1.26 -9.70 10.01
CA ILE A 40 0.75 -8.40 10.47
C ILE A 40 -0.54 -8.12 9.69
N SER A 41 -1.50 -7.46 10.32
CA SER A 41 -2.70 -6.95 9.66
C SER A 41 -3.05 -5.59 10.25
N SER A 42 -3.34 -4.65 9.37
CA SER A 42 -3.60 -3.25 9.70
C SER A 42 -4.40 -2.58 8.58
N ALA A 43 -5.48 -3.25 8.16
CA ALA A 43 -6.31 -2.86 7.03
C ALA A 43 -5.44 -2.55 5.77
N CYS A 44 -5.62 -1.39 5.15
CA CYS A 44 -4.92 -0.98 3.94
C CYS A 44 -3.39 -0.88 4.09
N ALA A 45 -2.89 -0.74 5.33
CA ALA A 45 -1.46 -0.65 5.64
C ALA A 45 -0.78 -2.03 5.84
N THR A 46 -1.54 -3.13 5.75
CA THR A 46 -1.10 -4.49 6.14
C THR A 46 0.26 -4.87 5.59
N SER A 47 0.40 -4.93 4.27
CA SER A 47 1.64 -5.38 3.65
C SER A 47 2.76 -4.34 3.71
N ALA A 48 2.45 -3.05 3.89
CA ALA A 48 3.46 -2.03 4.12
C ALA A 48 4.12 -2.20 5.51
N HIS A 49 3.32 -2.46 6.56
CA HIS A 49 3.88 -2.83 7.86
C HIS A 49 4.60 -4.18 7.84
N CYS A 50 4.16 -5.16 7.04
CA CYS A 50 4.94 -6.39 6.83
C CYS A 50 6.35 -6.09 6.30
N ILE A 51 6.47 -5.19 5.32
CA ILE A 51 7.78 -4.78 4.76
C ILE A 51 8.59 -3.99 5.78
N GLY A 52 8.00 -2.99 6.43
CA GLY A 52 8.70 -2.21 7.45
C GLY A 52 9.22 -3.07 8.61
N ASN A 53 8.41 -4.02 9.08
CA ASN A 53 8.84 -4.94 10.14
C ASN A 53 9.90 -5.96 9.67
N ALA A 54 9.87 -6.35 8.40
CA ALA A 54 10.93 -7.15 7.78
C ALA A 54 12.27 -6.40 7.76
N VAL A 55 12.24 -5.11 7.41
CA VAL A 55 13.41 -4.22 7.48
C VAL A 55 13.94 -4.14 8.92
N GLU A 56 13.07 -3.98 9.92
CA GLU A 56 13.48 -3.98 11.33
C GLU A 56 14.15 -5.30 11.75
N GLN A 57 13.70 -6.46 11.26
CA GLN A 57 14.37 -7.73 11.58
C GLN A 57 15.82 -7.78 11.05
N ILE A 58 16.06 -7.21 9.87
CA ILE A 58 17.40 -7.10 9.28
C ILE A 58 18.24 -6.08 10.04
N GLN A 59 17.71 -4.88 10.31
CA GLN A 59 18.40 -3.84 11.08
C GLN A 59 18.79 -4.31 12.50
N LEU A 60 17.99 -5.18 13.11
CA LEU A 60 18.26 -5.78 14.41
C LEU A 60 19.24 -6.98 14.35
N GLY A 61 19.74 -7.34 13.17
CA GLY A 61 20.61 -8.50 12.97
C GLY A 61 19.93 -9.83 13.31
N LYS A 62 18.59 -9.90 13.24
CA LYS A 62 17.82 -11.09 13.59
C LYS A 62 17.62 -12.02 12.40
N GLN A 63 17.57 -11.48 11.19
CA GLN A 63 17.38 -12.22 9.93
C GLN A 63 18.22 -11.57 8.84
N ASP A 64 18.82 -12.36 7.96
CA ASP A 64 19.53 -11.83 6.79
C ASP A 64 18.58 -11.61 5.61
N ILE A 65 17.53 -12.45 5.50
CA ILE A 65 16.50 -12.39 4.46
C ILE A 65 15.12 -12.52 5.11
N VAL A 66 14.17 -11.70 4.67
CA VAL A 66 12.75 -11.83 4.98
C VAL A 66 11.91 -11.67 3.71
N PHE A 67 11.03 -12.64 3.45
CA PHE A 67 9.98 -12.49 2.43
C PHE A 67 8.83 -11.68 3.04
N ALA A 68 8.55 -10.50 2.48
CA ALA A 68 7.55 -9.58 3.02
C ALA A 68 6.51 -9.19 1.97
N GLY A 69 5.25 -9.17 2.37
CA GLY A 69 4.15 -8.87 1.48
C GLY A 69 2.79 -9.21 2.07
N GLY A 70 1.84 -9.51 1.19
CA GLY A 70 0.45 -9.75 1.56
C GLY A 70 -0.36 -10.30 0.39
N GLY A 71 -1.56 -10.78 0.72
CA GLY A 71 -2.54 -11.23 -0.25
C GLY A 71 -3.94 -10.99 0.27
N GLU A 72 -4.85 -10.70 -0.64
CA GLU A 72 -6.26 -10.52 -0.35
C GLU A 72 -7.11 -11.23 -1.40
N GLU A 73 -8.13 -11.97 -0.95
CA GLU A 73 -9.12 -12.51 -1.86
C GLU A 73 -10.09 -11.43 -2.34
N LEU A 74 -10.70 -11.64 -3.50
CA LEU A 74 -11.82 -10.82 -3.97
C LEU A 74 -13.08 -11.66 -3.94
N CYS A 75 -13.94 -11.39 -2.97
CA CYS A 75 -15.16 -12.15 -2.74
C CYS A 75 -16.33 -11.21 -2.38
N TRP A 76 -17.55 -11.64 -2.66
CA TRP A 76 -18.74 -10.83 -2.36
C TRP A 76 -19.00 -10.78 -0.85
N GLU A 77 -18.62 -11.84 -0.12
CA GLU A 77 -18.76 -11.95 1.33
C GLU A 77 -18.07 -10.78 2.04
N MET A 78 -16.90 -10.38 1.56
CA MET A 78 -16.17 -9.21 2.07
C MET A 78 -16.61 -7.91 1.38
N ALA A 79 -16.77 -7.91 0.05
CA ALA A 79 -17.11 -6.68 -0.68
C ALA A 79 -18.44 -6.07 -0.22
N CYS A 80 -19.44 -6.90 0.13
CA CYS A 80 -20.72 -6.39 0.60
C CYS A 80 -20.63 -5.67 1.95
N GLU A 81 -19.61 -5.95 2.76
CA GLU A 81 -19.40 -5.25 4.04
C GLU A 81 -18.99 -3.79 3.80
N PHE A 82 -18.13 -3.54 2.79
CA PHE A 82 -17.74 -2.21 2.36
C PHE A 82 -18.87 -1.46 1.63
N ASP A 83 -19.64 -2.17 0.80
CA ASP A 83 -20.82 -1.59 0.13
C ASP A 83 -21.90 -1.19 1.15
N ALA A 84 -22.13 -2.03 2.17
CA ALA A 84 -23.10 -1.76 3.23
C ALA A 84 -22.76 -0.51 4.06
N MET A 85 -21.50 -0.11 4.12
CA MET A 85 -21.06 1.15 4.75
C MET A 85 -20.88 2.31 3.75
N GLY A 86 -21.22 2.11 2.47
CA GLY A 86 -21.16 3.15 1.43
C GLY A 86 -19.75 3.55 1.04
N ALA A 87 -18.76 2.66 1.17
CA ALA A 87 -17.36 2.96 0.88
C ALA A 87 -16.95 2.67 -0.59
N LEU A 88 -17.75 1.87 -1.31
CA LEU A 88 -17.48 1.51 -2.70
C LEU A 88 -18.09 2.51 -3.68
N SER A 89 -17.42 2.73 -4.81
CA SER A 89 -17.98 3.48 -5.94
C SER A 89 -19.24 2.78 -6.47
N THR A 90 -20.31 3.54 -6.70
CA THR A 90 -21.59 3.00 -7.22
C THR A 90 -22.14 3.80 -8.39
N LYS A 91 -21.67 5.03 -8.62
CA LYS A 91 -22.16 5.91 -9.70
C LYS A 91 -21.60 5.57 -11.08
N TYR A 92 -20.52 4.81 -11.13
CA TYR A 92 -19.77 4.49 -12.37
C TYR A 92 -19.94 3.04 -12.82
N ASN A 93 -21.00 2.35 -12.39
CA ASN A 93 -21.26 0.95 -12.75
C ASN A 93 -21.40 0.74 -14.28
N ASP A 94 -21.92 1.73 -15.01
CA ASP A 94 -22.05 1.67 -16.47
C ASP A 94 -20.73 1.96 -17.21
N THR A 95 -19.72 2.49 -16.52
CA THR A 95 -18.38 2.78 -17.04
C THR A 95 -17.29 2.31 -16.06
N PRO A 96 -17.17 0.99 -15.80
CA PRO A 96 -16.36 0.47 -14.70
C PRO A 96 -14.89 0.91 -14.69
N GLU A 97 -14.28 1.07 -15.87
CA GLU A 97 -12.90 1.54 -16.03
C GLU A 97 -12.67 2.97 -15.51
N LYS A 98 -13.73 3.76 -15.33
CA LYS A 98 -13.71 5.14 -14.82
C LYS A 98 -14.08 5.26 -13.34
N ALA A 99 -14.41 4.15 -12.69
CA ALA A 99 -14.96 4.16 -11.33
C ALA A 99 -13.91 4.53 -10.27
N SER A 100 -12.69 4.00 -10.39
CA SER A 100 -11.58 4.45 -9.54
C SER A 100 -10.92 5.67 -10.17
N ARG A 101 -11.09 6.82 -9.53
CA ARG A 101 -10.78 8.14 -10.07
C ARG A 101 -10.24 9.06 -8.98
N THR A 102 -9.21 8.60 -8.29
CA THR A 102 -8.55 9.34 -7.21
C THR A 102 -8.22 10.77 -7.64
N TYR A 103 -8.55 11.73 -6.77
CA TYR A 103 -8.45 13.19 -6.99
C TYR A 103 -9.43 13.82 -7.98
N ASP A 104 -10.28 13.04 -8.64
CA ASP A 104 -11.37 13.62 -9.41
C ASP A 104 -12.48 14.16 -8.50
N ALA A 105 -13.02 15.34 -8.82
CA ALA A 105 -14.05 16.04 -8.04
C ALA A 105 -15.35 15.22 -7.86
N HIS A 106 -15.60 14.24 -8.74
CA HIS A 106 -16.81 13.41 -8.74
C HIS A 106 -16.59 11.99 -8.22
N ARG A 107 -15.39 11.68 -7.68
CA ARG A 107 -15.13 10.39 -7.01
C ARG A 107 -16.14 10.10 -5.90
N ASP A 108 -16.59 8.86 -5.80
CA ASP A 108 -17.69 8.48 -4.89
C ASP A 108 -17.39 7.27 -4.00
N GLY A 109 -16.17 6.75 -4.02
CA GLY A 109 -15.77 5.58 -3.25
C GLY A 109 -14.64 4.82 -3.94
N PHE A 110 -14.05 3.86 -3.23
CA PHE A 110 -13.01 3.03 -3.82
C PHE A 110 -13.60 1.89 -4.66
N VAL A 111 -12.79 1.31 -5.53
CA VAL A 111 -13.13 0.07 -6.25
C VAL A 111 -12.35 -1.06 -5.61
N ILE A 112 -13.03 -2.04 -5.03
CA ILE A 112 -12.37 -3.16 -4.35
C ILE A 112 -11.66 -4.07 -5.37
N ALA A 113 -10.49 -4.57 -4.99
CA ALA A 113 -9.70 -5.51 -5.78
C ALA A 113 -9.17 -6.64 -4.88
N GLY A 114 -8.55 -7.66 -5.49
CA GLY A 114 -7.81 -8.71 -4.80
C GLY A 114 -6.50 -9.00 -5.52
N GLY A 115 -5.66 -9.82 -4.91
CA GLY A 115 -4.36 -10.19 -5.47
C GLY A 115 -3.33 -10.49 -4.40
N GLY A 116 -2.06 -10.52 -4.78
CA GLY A 116 -0.95 -10.65 -3.83
C GLY A 116 0.33 -10.03 -4.38
N GLY A 117 1.29 -9.82 -3.49
CA GLY A 117 2.62 -9.33 -3.81
C GLY A 117 3.63 -9.77 -2.75
N MET A 118 4.88 -9.87 -3.15
CA MET A 118 5.97 -10.28 -2.27
C MET A 118 7.26 -9.60 -2.71
N VAL A 119 8.04 -9.09 -1.76
CA VAL A 119 9.41 -8.63 -1.96
C VAL A 119 10.36 -9.47 -1.12
N VAL A 120 11.61 -9.58 -1.58
CA VAL A 120 12.71 -10.16 -0.81
C VAL A 120 13.45 -8.99 -0.17
N VAL A 121 13.29 -8.80 1.13
CA VAL A 121 14.07 -7.83 1.90
C VAL A 121 15.31 -8.55 2.40
N GLU A 122 16.49 -7.96 2.19
CA GLU A 122 17.76 -8.63 2.45
C GLU A 122 18.81 -7.65 2.97
N GLU A 123 19.66 -8.12 3.88
CA GLU A 123 20.82 -7.41 4.38
C GLU A 123 21.82 -7.13 3.24
N LEU A 124 22.40 -5.93 3.21
CA LEU A 124 23.16 -5.44 2.06
C LEU A 124 24.45 -6.25 1.82
N GLU A 125 25.24 -6.54 2.86
CA GLU A 125 26.46 -7.33 2.71
C GLU A 125 26.15 -8.75 2.23
N HIS A 126 25.09 -9.37 2.76
CA HIS A 126 24.59 -10.67 2.34
C HIS A 126 24.16 -10.65 0.86
N ALA A 127 23.39 -9.65 0.44
CA ALA A 127 22.96 -9.46 -0.94
C ALA A 127 24.15 -9.29 -1.90
N LEU A 128 25.12 -8.43 -1.54
CA LEU A 128 26.32 -8.18 -2.33
C LEU A 128 27.20 -9.44 -2.44
N ALA A 129 27.39 -10.16 -1.34
CA ALA A 129 28.22 -11.37 -1.31
C ALA A 129 27.72 -12.47 -2.26
N ARG A 130 26.39 -12.56 -2.47
CA ARG A 130 25.79 -13.52 -3.41
C ARG A 130 25.53 -12.94 -4.81
N GLY A 131 25.93 -11.70 -5.09
CA GLY A 131 25.72 -11.04 -6.37
C GLY A 131 24.24 -10.82 -6.71
N ALA A 132 23.43 -10.43 -5.71
CA ALA A 132 22.01 -10.16 -5.90
C ALA A 132 21.77 -8.98 -6.86
N HIS A 133 20.69 -9.06 -7.63
CA HIS A 133 20.12 -7.87 -8.27
C HIS A 133 19.38 -7.04 -7.21
N ILE A 134 19.77 -5.77 -7.05
CA ILE A 134 19.18 -4.88 -6.04
C ILE A 134 18.34 -3.83 -6.76
N TYR A 135 17.02 -3.86 -6.54
CA TYR A 135 16.10 -2.87 -7.08
C TYR A 135 16.23 -1.52 -6.38
N ALA A 136 16.32 -1.54 -5.05
CA ALA A 136 16.46 -0.37 -4.20
C ALA A 136 16.88 -0.77 -2.78
N GLU A 137 17.42 0.19 -2.05
CA GLU A 137 17.52 0.18 -0.59
C GLU A 137 16.23 0.75 0.02
N ILE A 138 15.73 0.15 1.11
CA ILE A 138 14.66 0.75 1.92
C ILE A 138 15.31 1.67 2.95
N VAL A 139 15.35 2.97 2.64
CA VAL A 139 16.06 3.99 3.42
C VAL A 139 15.21 4.64 4.51
N GLY A 140 13.90 4.36 4.52
CA GLY A 140 12.98 4.96 5.47
C GLY A 140 11.71 4.15 5.68
N TYR A 141 11.27 4.06 6.93
CA TYR A 141 10.02 3.43 7.33
C TYR A 141 9.36 4.25 8.44
N GLY A 142 8.15 4.71 8.16
CA GLY A 142 7.28 5.39 9.12
C GLY A 142 6.11 4.51 9.51
N ALA A 143 5.81 4.43 10.80
CA ALA A 143 4.64 3.74 11.33
C ALA A 143 4.01 4.57 12.45
N THR A 144 2.77 5.02 12.24
CA THR A 144 2.07 5.86 13.22
C THR A 144 0.62 5.46 13.38
N SER A 145 0.00 5.99 14.44
CA SER A 145 -1.43 5.90 14.69
C SER A 145 -2.03 7.29 14.77
N ASP A 146 -3.25 7.46 14.25
CA ASP A 146 -4.04 8.68 14.36
C ASP A 146 -4.62 8.84 15.78
N GLY A 147 -5.21 7.77 16.32
CA GLY A 147 -5.92 7.84 17.60
C GLY A 147 -7.15 8.77 17.58
N ALA A 148 -7.77 8.94 16.41
CA ALA A 148 -8.87 9.86 16.15
C ALA A 148 -10.16 9.11 15.77
N ASP A 149 -10.55 9.14 14.49
CA ASP A 149 -11.76 8.47 13.99
C ASP A 149 -11.44 7.04 13.48
N MET A 150 -12.42 6.15 13.52
CA MET A 150 -12.27 4.75 13.10
C MET A 150 -12.17 4.60 11.57
N VAL A 151 -12.88 5.42 10.82
CA VAL A 151 -13.03 5.27 9.36
C VAL A 151 -12.47 6.47 8.59
N ALA A 152 -12.37 7.65 9.22
CA ALA A 152 -11.81 8.84 8.60
C ALA A 152 -10.36 9.09 9.08
N PRO A 153 -9.43 9.40 8.17
CA PRO A 153 -8.07 9.77 8.56
C PRO A 153 -8.05 11.17 9.20
N SER A 154 -7.17 11.34 10.20
CA SER A 154 -6.95 12.63 10.86
C SER A 154 -6.22 13.64 9.95
N GLY A 155 -5.30 13.14 9.12
CA GLY A 155 -4.32 13.91 8.34
C GLY A 155 -3.00 14.12 9.10
N GLU A 156 -3.06 14.49 10.38
CA GLU A 156 -1.86 14.71 11.21
C GLU A 156 -1.04 13.44 11.43
N GLY A 157 -1.69 12.28 11.59
CA GLY A 157 -0.94 11.02 11.70
C GLY A 157 -0.22 10.63 10.42
N ALA A 158 -0.77 10.96 9.25
CA ALA A 158 -0.09 10.81 7.96
C ALA A 158 1.13 11.75 7.85
N VAL A 159 1.03 13.00 8.34
CA VAL A 159 2.18 13.93 8.42
C VAL A 159 3.30 13.32 9.25
N ARG A 160 3.00 12.86 10.48
CA ARG A 160 4.00 12.19 11.33
C ARG A 160 4.58 10.95 10.66
N CYS A 161 3.77 10.18 9.95
CA CYS A 161 4.20 8.96 9.27
C CYS A 161 5.21 9.26 8.16
N MET A 162 4.90 10.21 7.29
CA MET A 162 5.81 10.64 6.22
C MET A 162 7.09 11.26 6.78
N GLN A 163 6.98 12.15 7.79
CA GLN A 163 8.15 12.75 8.45
C GLN A 163 9.06 11.71 9.12
N MET A 164 8.47 10.70 9.75
CA MET A 164 9.23 9.58 10.34
C MET A 164 9.99 8.80 9.27
N ALA A 165 9.33 8.49 8.14
CA ALA A 165 9.95 7.77 7.05
C ALA A 165 11.04 8.60 6.33
N MET A 166 10.92 9.93 6.32
CA MET A 166 11.93 10.83 5.73
C MET A 166 13.09 11.15 6.68
N HIS A 167 13.01 10.77 7.96
CA HIS A 167 14.05 11.11 8.93
C HIS A 167 15.40 10.48 8.55
N GLY A 168 16.41 11.31 8.31
CA GLY A 168 17.76 10.86 7.91
C GLY A 168 17.91 10.57 6.41
N VAL A 169 16.86 10.68 5.61
CA VAL A 169 16.94 10.62 4.15
C VAL A 169 17.50 11.95 3.63
N ASP A 170 18.66 11.89 2.97
CA ASP A 170 19.43 13.07 2.53
C ASP A 170 19.18 13.46 1.05
N THR A 171 18.30 12.72 0.37
CA THR A 171 17.86 12.98 -1.00
C THR A 171 16.40 13.45 -1.05
N PRO A 172 16.01 14.28 -2.03
CA PRO A 172 14.61 14.63 -2.21
C PRO A 172 13.78 13.41 -2.62
N ILE A 173 12.48 13.44 -2.33
CA ILE A 173 11.52 12.47 -2.87
C ILE A 173 11.17 12.91 -4.30
N ASP A 174 11.49 12.07 -5.29
CA ASP A 174 11.22 12.37 -6.70
C ASP A 174 9.77 12.04 -7.07
N TYR A 175 9.28 10.93 -6.52
CA TYR A 175 7.95 10.39 -6.77
C TYR A 175 7.29 9.88 -5.48
N LEU A 176 6.00 10.18 -5.32
CA LEU A 176 5.14 9.70 -4.24
C LEU A 176 3.98 8.91 -4.84
N ASN A 177 3.98 7.61 -4.57
CA ASN A 177 2.82 6.75 -4.75
C ASN A 177 1.87 6.92 -3.56
N SER A 178 0.73 7.56 -3.82
CA SER A 178 -0.17 7.97 -2.74
C SER A 178 -1.07 6.84 -2.26
N HIS A 179 -1.57 6.97 -1.03
CA HIS A 179 -2.61 6.07 -0.55
C HIS A 179 -3.90 6.22 -1.36
N GLY A 180 -4.29 7.46 -1.70
CA GLY A 180 -5.31 7.87 -2.68
C GLY A 180 -6.27 6.78 -3.17
N THR A 181 -7.38 6.59 -2.46
CA THR A 181 -8.32 5.48 -2.68
C THR A 181 -9.54 5.84 -3.51
N SER A 182 -9.63 7.06 -4.04
CA SER A 182 -10.82 7.57 -4.74
C SER A 182 -12.00 7.81 -3.79
N THR A 183 -11.72 8.08 -2.52
CA THR A 183 -12.73 8.43 -1.52
C THR A 183 -12.77 9.96 -1.31
N PRO A 184 -13.96 10.57 -1.11
CA PRO A 184 -14.06 12.02 -0.95
C PRO A 184 -13.19 12.57 0.18
N VAL A 185 -13.24 11.95 1.36
CA VAL A 185 -12.53 12.41 2.57
C VAL A 185 -11.07 12.00 2.57
N GLY A 186 -10.77 10.75 2.22
CA GLY A 186 -9.42 10.19 2.32
C GLY A 186 -8.41 10.92 1.45
N ASP A 187 -8.76 11.13 0.17
CA ASP A 187 -7.89 11.78 -0.80
C ASP A 187 -7.50 13.20 -0.37
N VAL A 188 -8.48 14.03 0.07
CA VAL A 188 -8.21 15.41 0.50
C VAL A 188 -7.34 15.46 1.76
N LYS A 189 -7.58 14.54 2.70
CA LYS A 189 -6.79 14.46 3.94
C LYS A 189 -5.33 14.12 3.69
N GLU A 190 -5.07 13.18 2.78
CA GLU A 190 -3.70 12.87 2.37
C GLU A 190 -3.07 14.05 1.62
N LEU A 191 -3.77 14.69 0.69
CA LEU A 191 -3.24 15.87 -0.03
C LEU A 191 -2.89 17.02 0.94
N GLY A 192 -3.69 17.23 1.98
CA GLY A 192 -3.38 18.17 3.06
C GLY A 192 -2.10 17.79 3.81
N ALA A 193 -1.92 16.51 4.13
CA ALA A 193 -0.70 16.02 4.78
C ALA A 193 0.54 16.14 3.88
N ILE A 194 0.41 15.86 2.58
CA ILE A 194 1.48 16.01 1.60
C ILE A 194 1.90 17.49 1.52
N ARG A 195 0.96 18.43 1.49
CA ARG A 195 1.28 19.87 1.51
C ARG A 195 2.02 20.29 2.77
N GLU A 196 1.60 19.79 3.93
CA GLU A 196 2.27 20.10 5.20
C GLU A 196 3.73 19.59 5.22
N VAL A 197 3.98 18.42 4.64
CA VAL A 197 5.33 17.80 4.61
C VAL A 197 6.24 18.42 3.56
N PHE A 198 5.73 18.66 2.35
CA PHE A 198 6.55 19.05 1.20
C PHE A 198 6.48 20.55 0.87
N GLY A 199 5.50 21.29 1.40
CA GLY A 199 5.27 22.69 1.08
C GLY A 199 5.11 22.91 -0.43
N ASP A 200 5.82 23.91 -0.95
CA ASP A 200 5.84 24.22 -2.39
C ASP A 200 6.70 23.24 -3.23
N ASN A 201 7.45 22.33 -2.60
CA ASN A 201 8.34 21.38 -3.26
C ASN A 201 7.69 20.00 -3.39
N SER A 202 6.45 19.95 -3.90
CA SER A 202 5.71 18.70 -4.10
C SER A 202 6.53 17.70 -4.96
N PRO A 203 6.68 16.43 -4.54
CA PRO A 203 7.15 15.39 -5.44
C PRO A 203 6.15 15.19 -6.58
N ALA A 204 6.53 14.47 -7.63
CA ALA A 204 5.54 13.96 -8.57
C ALA A 204 4.62 12.96 -7.85
N ILE A 205 3.31 13.11 -8.00
CA ILE A 205 2.32 12.27 -7.31
C ILE A 205 1.47 11.56 -8.35
N SER A 206 1.24 10.27 -8.16
CA SER A 206 0.17 9.57 -8.85
C SER A 206 -0.47 8.51 -7.96
N ALA A 207 -1.77 8.32 -8.15
CA ALA A 207 -2.54 7.32 -7.45
C ALA A 207 -2.76 6.10 -8.36
N THR A 208 -1.92 5.08 -8.19
CA THR A 208 -2.01 3.85 -9.00
C THR A 208 -3.33 3.10 -8.79
N LYS A 209 -4.01 3.32 -7.65
CA LYS A 209 -5.35 2.75 -7.38
C LYS A 209 -6.40 3.14 -8.41
N ALA A 210 -6.26 4.29 -9.09
CA ALA A 210 -7.14 4.65 -10.20
C ALA A 210 -7.09 3.62 -11.35
N MET A 211 -5.96 2.92 -11.53
CA MET A 211 -5.80 1.81 -12.47
C MET A 211 -6.12 0.45 -11.85
N THR A 212 -5.72 0.24 -10.59
CA THR A 212 -5.66 -1.10 -9.99
C THR A 212 -6.84 -1.45 -9.08
N GLY A 213 -7.65 -0.46 -8.71
CA GLY A 213 -8.52 -0.56 -7.54
C GLY A 213 -7.72 -0.71 -6.25
N HIS A 214 -8.41 -1.04 -5.16
CA HIS A 214 -7.83 -1.20 -3.83
C HIS A 214 -7.85 -2.67 -3.40
N SER A 215 -6.67 -3.29 -3.40
CA SER A 215 -6.44 -4.69 -3.03
C SER A 215 -6.23 -4.94 -1.54
N LEU A 216 -6.74 -4.03 -0.70
CA LEU A 216 -6.73 -4.10 0.76
C LEU A 216 -5.37 -4.53 1.34
N GLY A 217 -5.27 -5.73 1.92
CA GLY A 217 -4.07 -6.24 2.55
C GLY A 217 -2.87 -6.45 1.62
N ALA A 218 -3.10 -6.49 0.30
CA ALA A 218 -2.04 -6.59 -0.71
C ALA A 218 -1.56 -5.23 -1.24
N ALA A 219 -2.26 -4.13 -0.94
CA ALA A 219 -2.04 -2.84 -1.58
C ALA A 219 -0.61 -2.32 -1.36
N GLY A 220 -0.15 -2.25 -0.11
CA GLY A 220 1.16 -1.67 0.21
C GLY A 220 2.35 -2.37 -0.47
N VAL A 221 2.32 -3.69 -0.64
CA VAL A 221 3.41 -4.42 -1.33
C VAL A 221 3.31 -4.28 -2.85
N GLN A 222 2.10 -4.28 -3.39
CA GLN A 222 1.89 -4.02 -4.82
C GLN A 222 2.35 -2.61 -5.19
N GLU A 223 2.04 -1.63 -4.35
CA GLU A 223 2.41 -0.22 -4.53
C GLU A 223 3.91 0.04 -4.32
N ALA A 224 4.53 -0.67 -3.39
CA ALA A 224 5.99 -0.73 -3.32
C ALA A 224 6.58 -1.30 -4.63
N ILE A 225 6.04 -2.41 -5.15
CA ILE A 225 6.50 -3.00 -6.42
C ILE A 225 6.30 -2.04 -7.59
N TYR A 226 5.16 -1.37 -7.71
CA TYR A 226 4.93 -0.38 -8.77
C TYR A 226 5.93 0.77 -8.68
N SER A 227 6.19 1.26 -7.47
CA SER A 227 7.19 2.30 -7.20
C SER A 227 8.60 1.86 -7.56
N LEU A 228 8.97 0.62 -7.24
CA LEU A 228 10.26 0.02 -7.62
C LEU A 228 10.38 -0.18 -9.13
N LEU A 229 9.31 -0.55 -9.83
CA LEU A 229 9.31 -0.67 -11.30
C LEU A 229 9.45 0.70 -11.98
N MET A 230 8.75 1.72 -11.46
CA MET A 230 8.92 3.10 -11.91
C MET A 230 10.35 3.60 -11.66
N LEU A 231 10.92 3.29 -10.50
CA LEU A 231 12.30 3.60 -10.15
C LEU A 231 13.30 2.89 -11.07
N GLU A 232 13.13 1.59 -11.31
CA GLU A 232 13.98 0.77 -12.14
C GLU A 232 13.98 1.22 -13.61
N HIS A 233 12.79 1.52 -14.14
CA HIS A 233 12.60 1.81 -15.55
C HIS A 233 12.55 3.31 -15.91
N GLY A 234 12.66 4.20 -14.92
CA GLY A 234 12.79 5.64 -15.17
C GLY A 234 11.54 6.30 -15.74
N PHE A 235 10.36 6.00 -15.18
CA PHE A 235 9.11 6.65 -15.57
C PHE A 235 8.18 6.84 -14.36
N ILE A 236 7.20 7.74 -14.50
CA ILE A 236 6.10 7.93 -13.55
C ILE A 236 4.79 7.53 -14.22
N ALA A 237 4.06 6.60 -13.62
CA ALA A 237 2.76 6.17 -14.08
C ALA A 237 1.69 7.26 -13.85
N PRO A 238 0.68 7.37 -14.74
CA PRO A 238 -0.33 8.41 -14.64
C PRO A 238 -1.34 8.13 -13.51
N SER A 239 -1.84 9.20 -12.91
CA SER A 239 -3.06 9.23 -12.12
C SER A 239 -4.24 9.40 -13.08
N ILE A 240 -4.81 8.27 -13.52
CA ILE A 240 -5.84 8.23 -14.56
C ILE A 240 -7.22 8.67 -14.04
N ASN A 241 -8.18 8.81 -14.96
CA ASN A 241 -9.60 9.08 -14.68
C ASN A 241 -9.91 10.43 -14.00
N ILE A 242 -8.94 11.35 -13.93
CA ILE A 242 -9.16 12.73 -13.50
C ILE A 242 -9.75 13.52 -14.67
N GLU A 243 -11.08 13.66 -14.70
CA GLU A 243 -11.81 14.47 -15.68
C GLU A 243 -11.97 15.91 -15.18
N GLU A 244 -12.18 16.08 -13.86
CA GLU A 244 -12.17 17.37 -13.17
C GLU A 244 -11.35 17.24 -11.88
N LEU A 245 -10.21 17.93 -11.80
CA LEU A 245 -9.35 17.88 -10.62
C LEU A 245 -10.01 18.57 -9.42
N ASP A 246 -10.02 17.91 -8.26
CA ASP A 246 -10.48 18.50 -7.00
C ASP A 246 -9.69 19.78 -6.67
N GLU A 247 -10.38 20.83 -6.27
CA GLU A 247 -9.76 22.11 -5.88
C GLU A 247 -8.72 21.93 -4.77
N GLN A 248 -8.92 20.95 -3.89
CA GLN A 248 -8.02 20.59 -2.81
C GLN A 248 -6.80 19.79 -3.28
N ALA A 249 -6.63 19.55 -4.58
CA ALA A 249 -5.40 19.03 -5.19
C ALA A 249 -4.59 20.12 -5.90
N ALA A 250 -5.11 21.34 -6.03
CA ALA A 250 -4.41 22.44 -6.67
C ALA A 250 -3.06 22.75 -5.99
N GLY A 251 -2.04 23.07 -6.80
CA GLY A 251 -0.69 23.38 -6.34
C GLY A 251 0.20 22.16 -6.06
N LEU A 252 -0.33 20.93 -6.13
CA LEU A 252 0.44 19.70 -6.08
C LEU A 252 0.76 19.20 -7.49
N ASN A 253 1.87 18.47 -7.64
CA ASN A 253 2.31 17.94 -8.93
C ASN A 253 1.66 16.56 -9.20
N ILE A 254 0.35 16.56 -9.44
CA ILE A 254 -0.40 15.35 -9.83
C ILE A 254 -0.11 15.02 -11.29
N VAL A 255 0.54 13.88 -11.54
CA VAL A 255 0.94 13.43 -12.88
C VAL A 255 -0.22 12.67 -13.52
N THR A 256 -0.83 13.22 -14.57
CA THR A 256 -1.98 12.61 -15.26
C THR A 256 -1.63 11.91 -16.58
N GLU A 257 -0.39 12.08 -17.06
CA GLU A 257 0.15 11.41 -18.24
C GLU A 257 1.48 10.74 -17.88
N THR A 258 1.74 9.57 -18.46
CA THR A 258 3.01 8.86 -18.24
C THR A 258 4.17 9.80 -18.55
N THR A 259 5.10 9.93 -17.60
CA THR A 259 6.22 10.86 -17.71
C THR A 259 7.52 10.09 -17.58
N GLU A 260 8.31 10.03 -18.65
CA GLU A 260 9.69 9.51 -18.62
C GLU A 260 10.54 10.44 -17.75
N ARG A 261 11.15 9.89 -16.71
CA ARG A 261 11.96 10.63 -15.74
C ARG A 261 12.81 9.66 -14.93
N GLU A 262 14.11 9.90 -14.88
CA GLU A 262 15.00 9.24 -13.93
C GLU A 262 14.57 9.55 -12.49
N LEU A 263 14.39 8.50 -11.70
CA LEU A 263 14.03 8.58 -10.29
C LEU A 263 15.21 8.06 -9.45
N THR A 264 15.43 8.67 -8.30
CA THR A 264 16.43 8.22 -7.32
C THR A 264 15.75 7.76 -6.05
N THR A 265 14.81 8.53 -5.52
CA THR A 265 14.12 8.24 -4.25
C THR A 265 12.61 8.32 -4.43
N VAL A 266 11.91 7.28 -4.03
CA VAL A 266 10.45 7.17 -4.13
C VAL A 266 9.82 6.90 -2.77
N MET A 267 8.62 7.42 -2.55
CA MET A 267 7.83 7.22 -1.35
C MET A 267 6.53 6.50 -1.70
N SER A 268 6.06 5.60 -0.83
CA SER A 268 4.73 4.99 -0.94
C SER A 268 4.00 5.04 0.40
N ASN A 269 2.76 5.51 0.37
CA ASN A 269 1.90 5.66 1.54
C ASN A 269 0.81 4.59 1.58
N SER A 270 0.49 4.10 2.78
CA SER A 270 -0.65 3.22 3.03
C SER A 270 -1.30 3.58 4.37
N PHE A 271 -2.51 4.13 4.34
CA PHE A 271 -3.24 4.59 5.52
C PHE A 271 -4.53 3.79 5.68
N GLY A 272 -4.61 2.99 6.74
CA GLY A 272 -5.70 2.03 6.95
C GLY A 272 -6.76 2.52 7.93
N PHE A 273 -7.94 1.89 7.84
CA PHE A 273 -8.98 1.99 8.86
C PHE A 273 -8.42 1.69 10.26
N GLY A 274 -9.03 2.32 11.27
CA GLY A 274 -8.48 2.36 12.63
C GLY A 274 -7.37 3.41 12.81
N GLY A 275 -7.09 4.20 11.77
CA GLY A 275 -6.09 5.26 11.81
C GLY A 275 -4.66 4.74 11.90
N THR A 276 -4.35 3.63 11.21
CA THR A 276 -3.02 3.00 11.18
C THR A 276 -2.28 3.41 9.93
N ASN A 277 -1.07 3.97 10.07
CA ASN A 277 -0.35 4.59 8.97
C ASN A 277 0.99 3.92 8.75
N ALA A 278 1.31 3.62 7.49
CA ALA A 278 2.62 3.15 7.06
C ALA A 278 3.13 3.98 5.87
N THR A 279 4.40 4.38 5.90
CA THR A 279 5.10 5.01 4.79
C THR A 279 6.43 4.30 4.57
N LEU A 280 6.75 3.97 3.33
CA LEU A 280 8.04 3.39 2.93
C LEU A 280 8.76 4.36 1.99
N VAL A 281 10.06 4.54 2.19
CA VAL A 281 10.95 5.28 1.29
C VAL A 281 12.00 4.33 0.73
N MET A 282 12.10 4.29 -0.61
CA MET A 282 12.96 3.39 -1.36
C MET A 282 13.88 4.20 -2.26
N ARG A 283 15.16 3.85 -2.32
CA ARG A 283 16.18 4.60 -3.05
C ARG A 283 17.09 3.69 -3.86
N LYS A 284 17.48 4.10 -5.07
CA LYS A 284 18.56 3.43 -5.82
C LYS A 284 19.86 3.44 -4.98
N LEU A 285 20.62 2.35 -5.02
CA LEU A 285 21.97 2.28 -4.44
C LEU A 285 22.98 3.13 -5.21
#